data_AF-A0A358U6C1-F1
#
_entry.id   AF-A0A358U6C1-F1
#
_cell.length_a   1.000
_cell.length_b   1.000
_cell.length_c   1.000
_cell.angle_alpha   90.00
_cell.angle_beta   90.00
_cell.angle_gamma   90.00
#
_symmetry.space_group_name_H-M   'P 1'
#
loop_
_entity.id
_entity.type
_entity.pdbx_description
1 polymer ?
#
loop_
_entity_poly.entity_id
_entity_poly.type
_entity_poly.pdbx_seq_one_letter_code
_entity_poly.pdbx_strand_id
1 'polypeptide(L)'
;MDSIGQQFIKQTKHSNLGPSDQSSGKPQPPIQLEYDKSQPVVKLPKPSEIITEFVDVRTVIEQRKSIRRYSNIPLTMDQLSYLLWCTQGVKEVFQGTATLRNVPSAGARHVFETYLLINNVDGITPGLYKYFKIPS
;
A
#
# COMPACT_ATOMS: atom_id res chain seq x y z
N MET A 1 37.16 7.92 9.35
CA MET A 1 35.88 8.01 10.07
C MET A 1 34.89 7.09 9.37
N ASP A 2 34.05 6.37 10.12
CA ASP A 2 32.96 5.59 9.53
C ASP A 2 31.95 6.52 8.83
N SER A 3 31.42 6.09 7.68
CA SER A 3 30.34 6.80 6.99
C SER A 3 29.03 6.74 7.79
N ILE A 4 28.10 7.66 7.51
CA ILE A 4 26.78 7.66 8.17
C ILE A 4 26.03 6.33 7.99
N GLY A 5 26.18 5.69 6.83
CA GLY A 5 25.58 4.37 6.56
C GLY A 5 26.21 3.26 7.41
N GLN A 6 27.54 3.29 7.59
CA GLN A 6 28.24 2.34 8.46
C GLN A 6 27.86 2.54 9.93
N GLN A 7 27.73 3.80 10.37
CA GLN A 7 27.28 4.13 11.72
C GLN A 7 25.85 3.64 11.96
N PHE A 8 24.93 3.90 11.02
CA PHE A 8 23.54 3.43 11.09
C PHE A 8 23.46 1.91 11.24
N ILE A 9 24.17 1.15 10.41
CA ILE A 9 24.19 -0.32 10.51
C ILE A 9 24.75 -0.79 11.85
N LYS A 10 25.83 -0.16 12.35
CA LYS A 10 26.41 -0.52 13.65
C LYS A 10 25.45 -0.22 14.80
N GLN A 11 24.81 0.95 14.80
CA GLN A 11 23.96 1.41 15.90
C GLN A 11 22.58 0.73 15.93
N THR A 12 22.06 0.25 14.80
CA THR A 12 20.74 -0.43 14.72
C THR A 12 20.79 -1.95 14.96
N LYS A 13 21.95 -2.51 15.34
CA LYS A 13 22.07 -3.92 15.74
C LYS A 13 21.23 -4.22 16.97
N HIS A 14 20.73 -5.45 17.06
CA HIS A 14 19.90 -5.90 18.19
C HIS A 14 20.58 -5.71 19.56
N SER A 15 21.90 -5.88 19.64
CA SER A 15 22.67 -5.65 20.88
C SER A 15 22.59 -4.22 21.41
N ASN A 16 22.24 -3.26 20.56
CA ASN A 16 22.18 -1.83 20.88
C ASN A 16 20.73 -1.34 21.02
N LEU A 17 19.74 -2.22 20.85
CA LEU A 17 18.32 -1.86 20.97
C LEU A 17 17.87 -1.92 22.43
N GLY A 18 17.21 -0.85 22.89
CA GLY A 18 16.45 -0.83 24.14
C GLY A 18 15.04 -1.40 23.98
N PRO A 19 14.18 -1.29 25.01
CA PRO A 19 12.77 -1.65 24.88
C PRO A 19 12.11 -0.85 23.76
N SER A 20 11.27 -1.52 22.98
CA SER A 20 10.50 -0.86 21.92
C SER A 20 9.50 0.15 22.49
N ASP A 21 9.10 1.13 21.69
CA ASP A 21 8.02 2.06 22.04
C ASP A 21 6.71 1.33 22.35
N GLN A 22 6.45 0.22 21.64
CA GLN A 22 5.30 -0.65 21.87
C GLN A 22 5.36 -1.34 23.24
N SER A 23 6.49 -1.97 23.59
CA SER A 23 6.68 -2.60 24.91
C SER A 23 6.70 -1.57 26.04
N SER A 24 6.99 -0.31 25.71
CA SER A 24 6.96 0.82 26.64
C SER A 24 5.58 1.49 26.75
N GLY A 25 4.55 0.97 26.07
CA GLY A 25 3.19 1.48 26.14
C GLY A 25 2.98 2.87 25.53
N LYS A 26 3.90 3.34 24.66
CA LYS A 26 3.75 4.64 23.99
C LYS A 26 2.56 4.64 23.02
N PRO A 27 1.90 5.79 22.80
CA PRO A 27 0.77 5.87 21.89
C PRO A 27 1.19 5.45 20.49
N GLN A 28 0.29 4.74 19.82
CA GLN A 28 0.55 4.30 18.47
C GLN A 28 0.33 5.43 17.47
N PRO A 29 1.19 5.60 16.44
CA PRO A 29 0.89 6.49 15.34
C PRO A 29 -0.40 6.08 14.59
N PRO A 30 -1.09 7.02 13.94
CA PRO A 30 -2.24 6.73 13.10
C PRO A 30 -1.95 5.68 12.03
N ILE A 31 -2.92 4.82 11.74
CA ILE A 31 -2.82 3.75 10.73
C ILE A 31 -2.77 4.25 9.28
N GLN A 32 -3.18 5.49 9.07
CA GLN A 32 -3.10 6.22 7.81
C GLN A 32 -2.99 7.72 8.14
N LEU A 33 -2.22 8.45 7.33
CA LEU A 33 -2.16 9.90 7.43
C LEU A 33 -3.51 10.53 7.10
N GLU A 34 -3.88 11.56 7.85
CA GLU A 34 -5.05 12.38 7.57
C GLU A 34 -5.01 12.96 6.15
N TYR A 35 -6.18 13.34 5.67
CA TYR A 35 -6.34 14.00 4.39
C TYR A 35 -7.38 15.10 4.51
N ASP A 36 -7.25 16.08 3.62
CA ASP A 36 -8.21 17.14 3.49
C ASP A 36 -9.54 16.58 2.94
N LYS A 37 -10.54 16.47 3.82
CA LYS A 37 -11.87 15.96 3.49
C LYS A 37 -12.66 16.88 2.56
N SER A 38 -12.18 18.10 2.29
CA SER A 38 -12.77 18.99 1.29
C SER A 38 -12.37 18.64 -0.14
N GLN A 39 -11.33 17.82 -0.31
CA GLN A 39 -10.87 17.40 -1.64
C GLN A 39 -11.85 16.41 -2.29
N PRO A 40 -11.98 16.42 -3.62
CA PRO A 40 -12.80 15.45 -4.34
C PRO A 40 -12.34 14.01 -4.08
N VAL A 41 -13.29 13.10 -3.85
CA VAL A 41 -13.03 11.68 -3.62
C VAL A 41 -13.57 10.86 -4.79
N VAL A 42 -12.72 10.02 -5.37
CA VAL A 42 -13.12 9.01 -6.35
C VAL A 42 -13.41 7.71 -5.63
N LYS A 43 -14.66 7.23 -5.72
CA LYS A 43 -15.04 5.92 -5.17
C LYS A 43 -14.58 4.82 -6.13
N LEU A 44 -13.82 3.87 -5.59
CA LEU A 44 -13.39 2.68 -6.34
C LEU A 44 -14.43 1.55 -6.19
N PRO A 45 -14.64 0.74 -7.24
CA PRO A 45 -15.42 -0.50 -7.16
C PRO A 45 -14.94 -1.39 -6.02
N LYS A 46 -15.86 -2.09 -5.34
CA LYS A 46 -15.46 -2.98 -4.25
C LYS A 46 -14.71 -4.18 -4.80
N PRO A 47 -13.52 -4.52 -4.27
CA PRO A 47 -12.74 -5.65 -4.78
C PRO A 47 -13.48 -7.00 -4.74
N SER A 48 -14.42 -7.18 -3.81
CA SER A 48 -15.25 -8.38 -3.70
C SER A 48 -16.29 -8.54 -4.82
N GLU A 49 -16.60 -7.46 -5.54
CA GLU A 49 -17.56 -7.44 -6.65
C GLU A 49 -16.86 -7.58 -8.02
N ILE A 50 -15.52 -7.55 -8.05
CA ILE A 50 -14.72 -7.64 -9.28
C ILE A 50 -14.47 -9.11 -9.63
N ILE A 51 -14.90 -9.52 -10.82
CA ILE A 51 -14.68 -10.87 -11.33
C ILE A 51 -13.33 -10.93 -12.04
N THR A 52 -12.47 -11.87 -11.62
CA THR A 52 -11.19 -12.13 -12.27
C THR A 52 -11.10 -13.57 -12.75
N GLU A 53 -10.42 -13.78 -13.87
CA GLU A 53 -10.10 -15.12 -14.33
C GLU A 53 -9.09 -15.79 -13.39
N PHE A 54 -9.27 -17.09 -13.19
CA PHE A 54 -8.31 -17.88 -12.42
C PHE A 54 -7.00 -18.02 -13.20
N VAL A 55 -5.88 -17.71 -12.55
CA VAL A 55 -4.54 -17.99 -13.05
C VAL A 55 -3.73 -18.60 -11.93
N ASP A 56 -3.03 -19.69 -12.21
CA ASP A 56 -2.15 -20.33 -11.25
C ASP A 56 -0.93 -19.44 -10.91
N VAL A 57 -0.54 -19.42 -9.63
CA VAL A 57 0.56 -18.60 -9.11
C VAL A 57 1.87 -18.94 -9.80
N ARG A 58 2.13 -20.24 -10.08
CA ARG A 58 3.34 -20.65 -10.80
C ARG A 58 3.39 -20.02 -12.19
N THR A 59 2.27 -20.09 -12.93
CA THR A 59 2.16 -19.48 -14.25
C THR A 59 2.41 -17.98 -14.20
N VAL A 60 1.84 -17.27 -13.23
CA VAL A 60 2.08 -15.82 -13.05
C VAL A 60 3.56 -15.53 -12.82
N ILE A 61 4.23 -16.28 -11.95
CA ILE A 61 5.65 -16.09 -11.64
C ILE A 61 6.53 -16.34 -12.87
N GLU A 62 6.30 -17.44 -13.59
CA GLU A 62 7.08 -17.83 -14.78
C GLU A 62 6.89 -16.84 -15.95
N GLN A 63 5.68 -16.29 -16.13
CA GLN A 63 5.37 -15.38 -17.22
C GLN A 63 5.66 -13.90 -16.91
N ARG A 64 5.84 -13.54 -15.64
CA ARG A 64 6.04 -12.14 -15.22
C ARG A 64 7.28 -11.54 -15.89
N LYS A 65 7.05 -10.47 -16.65
CA LYS A 65 8.09 -9.64 -17.27
C LYS A 65 7.78 -8.16 -17.07
N SER A 66 8.80 -7.31 -17.07
CA SER A 66 8.61 -5.85 -17.01
C SER A 66 8.21 -5.32 -18.37
N ILE A 67 6.98 -4.82 -18.50
CA ILE A 67 6.47 -4.17 -19.71
C ILE A 67 6.78 -2.66 -19.64
N ARG A 68 7.31 -2.08 -20.73
CA ARG A 68 7.68 -0.65 -20.82
C ARG A 68 7.13 0.06 -22.07
N ARG A 69 6.35 -0.66 -22.89
CA ARG A 69 5.60 -0.13 -24.02
C ARG A 69 4.14 -0.48 -23.75
N TYR A 70 3.31 0.53 -23.52
CA TYR A 70 1.92 0.37 -23.14
C TYR A 70 1.01 0.65 -24.34
N SER A 71 -0.17 0.04 -24.36
CA SER A 71 -1.20 0.41 -25.34
C SER A 71 -1.80 1.77 -24.96
N ASN A 72 -2.51 2.38 -25.90
CA ASN A 72 -3.31 3.58 -25.65
C ASN A 72 -4.67 3.27 -25.00
N ILE A 73 -4.92 2.00 -24.66
CA ILE A 73 -6.18 1.57 -24.04
C ILE A 73 -6.11 1.95 -22.55
N PRO A 74 -7.08 2.72 -22.04
CA PRO A 74 -7.14 3.08 -20.61
C PRO A 74 -7.35 1.84 -19.74
N LEU A 75 -6.90 1.93 -18.48
CA LEU A 75 -7.35 0.98 -17.46
C LEU A 75 -8.79 1.28 -17.08
N THR A 76 -9.57 0.24 -16.82
CA THR A 76 -10.90 0.40 -16.23
C THR A 76 -10.81 0.68 -14.73
N MET A 77 -11.89 1.20 -14.15
CA MET A 77 -12.01 1.39 -12.70
C MET A 77 -11.85 0.09 -11.92
N ASP A 78 -12.39 -1.01 -12.44
CA ASP A 78 -12.26 -2.35 -11.82
C ASP A 78 -10.80 -2.80 -11.82
N GLN A 79 -10.10 -2.64 -12.95
CA GLN A 79 -8.68 -3.00 -13.03
C GLN A 79 -7.84 -2.18 -12.05
N LEU A 80 -8.05 -0.86 -11.98
CA LEU A 80 -7.36 0.01 -11.02
C LEU A 80 -7.65 -0.40 -9.58
N SER A 81 -8.93 -0.60 -9.23
CA SER A 81 -9.34 -0.99 -7.88
C SER A 81 -8.74 -2.33 -7.48
N TYR A 82 -8.78 -3.32 -8.38
CA TYR A 82 -8.23 -4.64 -8.13
C TYR A 82 -6.71 -4.61 -7.92
N LEU A 83 -5.97 -3.85 -8.72
CA LEU A 83 -4.51 -3.68 -8.56
C LEU A 83 -4.16 -3.01 -7.22
N LEU A 84 -4.89 -1.97 -6.84
CA LEU A 84 -4.71 -1.28 -5.56
C LEU A 84 -5.01 -2.21 -4.38
N TRP A 85 -6.08 -3.00 -4.49
CA TRP A 85 -6.41 -4.00 -3.48
C TRP A 85 -5.32 -5.07 -3.37
N CYS A 86 -4.87 -5.67 -4.48
CA CYS A 86 -3.81 -6.67 -4.48
C CYS A 86 -2.52 -6.19 -3.81
N THR A 87 -2.18 -4.90 -3.96
CA THR A 87 -0.91 -4.35 -3.47
C THR A 87 -1.01 -3.73 -2.08
N GLN A 88 -2.17 -3.21 -1.68
CA GLN A 88 -2.30 -2.38 -0.47
C GLN A 88 -3.63 -2.57 0.26
N GLY A 89 -4.51 -3.44 -0.21
CA GLY A 89 -5.82 -3.70 0.36
C GLY A 89 -5.76 -4.19 1.81
N VAL A 90 -6.71 -3.70 2.61
CA VAL A 90 -6.92 -4.11 4.00
C VAL A 90 -7.88 -5.29 4.03
N LYS A 91 -7.48 -6.38 4.66
CA LYS A 91 -8.31 -7.56 4.93
C LYS A 91 -9.11 -7.40 6.21
N GLU A 92 -8.46 -6.86 7.24
CA GLU A 92 -9.03 -6.74 8.59
C GLU A 92 -8.39 -5.57 9.35
N VAL A 93 -9.16 -4.94 10.24
CA VAL A 93 -8.71 -3.88 11.15
C VAL A 93 -8.83 -4.38 12.59
N PHE A 94 -7.72 -4.48 13.30
CA PHE A 94 -7.66 -4.91 14.70
C PHE A 94 -7.73 -3.69 15.61
N GLN A 95 -8.88 -3.49 16.26
CA GLN A 95 -9.07 -2.51 17.35
C GLN A 95 -8.53 -1.10 17.06
N GLY A 96 -8.52 -0.67 15.79
CA GLY A 96 -7.94 0.61 15.35
C GLY A 96 -6.42 0.74 15.50
N THR A 97 -5.72 -0.32 15.94
CA THR A 97 -4.28 -0.34 16.20
C THR A 97 -3.50 -1.07 15.11
N ALA A 98 -4.08 -2.02 14.39
CA ALA A 98 -3.36 -2.67 13.30
C ALA A 98 -4.28 -2.99 12.13
N THR A 99 -3.69 -3.14 10.95
CA THR A 99 -4.39 -3.69 9.78
C THR A 99 -3.69 -4.93 9.31
N LEU A 100 -4.43 -5.97 8.96
CA LEU A 100 -3.90 -7.03 8.11
C LEU A 100 -4.12 -6.65 6.66
N ARG A 101 -3.08 -6.75 5.84
CA ARG A 101 -3.11 -6.38 4.43
C ARG A 101 -2.75 -7.56 3.53
N ASN A 102 -2.97 -7.39 2.23
CA ASN A 102 -2.52 -8.32 1.20
C ASN A 102 -0.98 -8.42 1.10
N VAL A 103 -0.26 -7.49 1.72
CA VAL A 103 1.21 -7.47 1.79
C VAL A 103 1.69 -7.56 3.23
N PRO A 104 2.78 -8.30 3.53
CA PRO A 104 3.34 -8.36 4.87
C PRO A 104 4.03 -7.05 5.26
N SER A 105 4.09 -6.77 6.56
CA SER A 105 4.84 -5.64 7.12
C SER A 105 5.31 -5.96 8.53
N ALA A 106 6.53 -5.55 8.88
CA ALA A 106 7.07 -5.73 10.23
C ALA A 106 6.13 -5.08 11.26
N GLY A 107 5.71 -5.87 12.26
CA GLY A 107 4.80 -5.41 13.31
C GLY A 107 3.43 -4.92 12.82
N ALA A 108 3.00 -5.33 11.62
CA ALA A 108 1.76 -4.87 10.98
C ALA A 108 1.62 -3.33 10.89
N ARG A 109 2.75 -2.62 10.79
CA ARG A 109 2.78 -1.15 10.81
C ARG A 109 2.38 -0.50 9.49
N HIS A 110 2.69 -1.16 8.37
CA HIS A 110 2.33 -0.70 7.02
C HIS A 110 2.59 0.79 6.77
N VAL A 111 3.82 1.22 7.05
CA VAL A 111 4.28 2.62 7.05
C VAL A 111 4.21 3.34 5.69
N PHE A 112 3.79 2.65 4.62
CA PHE A 112 3.71 3.23 3.28
C PHE A 112 2.31 3.76 2.95
N GLU A 113 2.28 5.01 2.52
CA GLU A 113 1.18 5.62 1.78
C GLU A 113 1.34 5.35 0.29
N THR A 114 0.22 5.33 -0.43
CA THR A 114 0.20 4.99 -1.85
C THR A 114 -0.33 6.16 -2.64
N TYR A 115 0.56 6.80 -3.41
CA TYR A 115 0.23 7.88 -4.33
C TYR A 115 0.22 7.34 -5.76
N LEU A 116 -0.72 7.80 -6.56
CA LEU A 116 -0.86 7.45 -7.96
C LEU A 116 -0.71 8.69 -8.83
N LEU A 117 0.17 8.61 -9.83
CA LEU A 117 0.12 9.50 -10.98
C LEU A 117 -0.76 8.84 -12.04
N ILE A 118 -2.01 9.26 -12.12
CA ILE A 118 -2.99 8.72 -13.06
C ILE A 118 -2.92 9.52 -14.36
N ASN A 119 -2.62 8.82 -15.46
CA ASN A 119 -2.55 9.43 -16.79
C ASN A 119 -3.69 8.95 -17.71
N ASN A 120 -4.11 7.69 -17.60
CA ASN A 120 -5.07 7.08 -18.51
C ASN A 120 -5.90 5.98 -17.82
N VAL A 121 -6.95 6.40 -17.11
CA VAL A 121 -7.93 5.52 -16.45
C VAL A 121 -9.32 6.03 -16.80
N ASP A 122 -10.21 5.13 -17.22
CA ASP A 122 -11.58 5.49 -17.57
C ASP A 122 -12.32 6.08 -16.38
N GLY A 123 -12.95 7.24 -16.58
CA GLY A 123 -13.74 7.91 -15.55
C GLY A 123 -12.93 8.62 -14.46
N ILE A 124 -11.60 8.67 -14.56
CA ILE A 124 -10.75 9.46 -13.65
C ILE A 124 -9.97 10.52 -14.44
N THR A 125 -10.07 11.77 -14.00
CA THR A 125 -9.27 12.86 -14.55
C THR A 125 -7.78 12.61 -14.33
N PRO A 126 -6.90 12.85 -15.32
CA PRO A 126 -5.47 12.72 -15.11
C PRO A 126 -4.95 13.63 -13.98
N GLY A 127 -4.07 13.12 -13.12
CA GLY A 127 -3.57 13.86 -11.97
C GLY A 127 -2.87 13.02 -10.91
N LEU A 128 -2.52 13.66 -9.80
CA LEU A 128 -1.92 13.02 -8.63
C LEU A 128 -3.00 12.69 -7.59
N TYR A 129 -3.07 11.43 -7.18
CA TYR A 129 -4.06 10.91 -6.24
C TYR A 129 -3.39 10.23 -5.06
N LYS A 130 -4.04 10.23 -3.90
CA LYS A 130 -3.68 9.39 -2.74
C LYS A 130 -4.73 8.29 -2.58
N TYR A 131 -4.29 7.06 -2.43
CA TYR A 131 -5.17 5.92 -2.17
C TYR A 131 -5.49 5.79 -0.68
N PHE A 132 -6.79 5.85 -0.35
CA PHE A 132 -7.30 5.64 1.00
C PHE A 132 -7.75 4.19 1.16
N LYS A 133 -7.11 3.50 2.11
CA LYS A 133 -7.25 2.04 2.31
C LYS A 133 -8.35 1.69 3.29
N ILE A 134 -8.69 2.65 4.15
CA ILE A 134 -9.71 2.56 5.18
C ILE A 134 -10.60 3.79 5.01
N PRO A 135 -11.89 3.62 4.70
CA PRO A 135 -12.81 4.75 4.72
C PRO A 135 -12.89 5.30 6.15
N SER A 136 -12.85 6.62 6.30
CA SER A 136 -13.08 7.32 7.56
C SER A 136 -14.56 7.28 7.95
#